data_AF-A0A965VBD5-F1
#
_entry.id   AF-A0A965VBD5-F1
#
_cell.length_a   1.000
_cell.length_b   1.000
_cell.length_c   1.000
_cell.angle_alpha   90.00
_cell.angle_beta   90.00
_cell.angle_gamma   90.00
#
_symmetry.space_group_name_H-M   'P 1'
#
loop_
_entity.id
_entity.type
_entity.pdbx_description
1 polymer ?
#
loop_
_entity_poly.entity_id
_entity_poly.type
_entity_poly.pdbx_seq_one_letter_code
_entity_poly.pdbx_strand_id
1 'polypeptide(L)'
;AIVAAVLDAGADANERDGSGNTPLHMVAFFGREAAGRVLLERGADPLAKNVVGRLPAALMALSADFAAECAPLVGLDALDVDDVLQGRDRLRDILSTGPNAQGTLGGPLDRMTLGWSRILSPEWLRLRIGSSSLHLVESNIFDHLWFLWFLCWFAVIFALLAVTGLLPSGRGRWWFVAISCLPQAVMGASLAGLYGADPSFGLLPLPHVLAYYACFFFFGVATFAAEGIDMRLGRHWPLLLPAAALLFAAGLATMNDRTFATVLQPAYAWTMSLSLIGLFCWLFQQPRPAVSWLADASYWMYLVHVPLVIVAQLLVRPWPLPAGVKFLVILATVTPLLLVSYRFGVRYTAIGSLLNGPRTFSAARQSR
;
A
#
# COMPACT_ATOMS: atom_id res chain seq x y z
N ALA A 1 33.44 8.65 11.07
CA ALA A 1 34.73 8.51 10.35
C ALA A 1 34.54 8.57 8.84
N ILE A 2 33.84 7.62 8.20
CA ILE A 2 33.67 7.58 6.73
C ILE A 2 32.95 8.82 6.19
N VAL A 3 31.83 9.23 6.80
CA VAL A 3 31.06 10.43 6.36
C VAL A 3 31.95 11.67 6.31
N ALA A 4 32.73 11.94 7.36
CA ALA A 4 33.64 13.08 7.40
C ALA A 4 34.70 13.01 6.29
N ALA A 5 35.34 11.84 6.10
CA ALA A 5 36.37 11.65 5.10
C ALA A 5 35.86 11.87 3.67
N VAL A 6 34.65 11.41 3.35
CA VAL A 6 34.04 11.59 2.02
C VAL A 6 33.70 13.05 1.76
N LEU A 7 33.18 13.77 2.77
CA LEU A 7 32.92 15.20 2.67
C LEU A 7 34.22 16.02 2.56
N ASP A 8 35.27 15.63 3.30
CA ASP A 8 36.60 16.27 3.20
C ASP A 8 37.26 16.03 1.84
N ALA A 9 36.91 14.94 1.15
CA ALA A 9 37.31 14.67 -0.22
C ALA A 9 36.49 15.45 -1.28
N GLY A 10 35.57 16.33 -0.86
CA GLY A 10 34.80 17.21 -1.74
C GLY A 10 33.44 16.67 -2.17
N ALA A 11 32.91 15.62 -1.53
CA ALA A 11 31.53 15.19 -1.78
C ALA A 11 30.53 16.26 -1.34
N ASP A 12 29.44 16.42 -2.09
CA ASP A 12 28.39 17.38 -1.78
C ASP A 12 27.47 16.83 -0.68
N ALA A 13 27.42 17.55 0.45
CA ALA A 13 26.56 17.19 1.59
C ALA A 13 25.05 17.27 1.28
N ASN A 14 24.69 17.90 0.16
CA ASN A 14 23.32 18.11 -0.32
C ASN A 14 22.99 17.36 -1.62
N GLU A 15 23.86 16.45 -2.06
CA GLU A 15 23.60 15.62 -3.24
C GLU A 15 22.26 14.89 -3.12
N ARG A 16 21.52 14.78 -4.23
CA ARG A 16 20.15 14.23 -4.24
C ARG A 16 20.11 12.91 -4.97
N ASP A 17 19.45 11.93 -4.36
CA ASP A 17 19.10 10.68 -5.04
C ASP A 17 17.94 10.86 -6.05
N GLY A 18 17.54 9.78 -6.71
CA GLY A 18 16.44 9.79 -7.68
C GLY A 18 15.06 10.16 -7.08
N SER A 19 14.92 10.13 -5.76
CA SER A 19 13.73 10.58 -5.03
C SER A 19 13.89 12.00 -4.47
N GLY A 20 15.00 12.67 -4.76
CA GLY A 20 15.35 13.99 -4.22
C GLY A 20 15.81 13.98 -2.77
N ASN A 21 16.04 12.82 -2.15
CA ASN A 21 16.52 12.73 -0.78
C ASN A 21 18.00 13.13 -0.73
N THR A 22 18.35 13.94 0.26
CA THR A 22 19.74 14.27 0.61
C THR A 22 20.30 13.28 1.63
N PRO A 23 21.63 13.24 1.88
CA PRO A 23 22.20 12.44 2.96
C PRO A 23 21.53 12.65 4.32
N LEU A 24 21.09 13.88 4.64
CA LEU A 24 20.34 14.15 5.88
C LEU A 24 18.98 13.45 5.95
N HIS A 25 18.28 13.25 4.83
CA HIS A 25 17.05 12.47 4.81
C HIS A 25 17.30 11.03 5.25
N MET A 26 18.34 10.40 4.69
CA MET A 26 18.70 9.02 5.03
C MET A 26 19.16 8.88 6.48
N VAL A 27 19.93 9.85 6.97
CA VAL A 27 20.33 9.89 8.39
C VAL A 27 19.12 9.99 9.32
N ALA A 28 18.16 10.86 9.00
CA ALA A 28 16.94 11.00 9.78
C ALA A 28 16.10 9.71 9.76
N PHE A 29 15.97 9.08 8.59
CA PHE A 29 15.26 7.82 8.46
C PHE A 29 15.88 6.70 9.30
N PHE A 30 17.20 6.52 9.30
CA PHE A 30 17.89 5.47 10.07
C PHE A 30 18.29 5.88 11.50
N GLY A 31 17.98 7.11 11.95
CA GLY A 31 18.35 7.58 13.29
C GLY A 31 19.87 7.76 13.51
N ARG A 32 20.65 8.12 12.49
CA ARG A 32 22.13 8.16 12.60
C ARG A 32 22.67 9.49 13.10
N GLU A 33 22.43 9.79 14.37
CA GLU A 33 22.80 11.06 15.02
C GLU A 33 24.22 11.55 14.67
N ALA A 34 25.24 10.71 14.89
CA ALA A 34 26.64 11.11 14.67
C ALA A 34 26.92 11.49 13.20
N ALA A 35 26.32 10.80 12.24
CA ALA A 35 26.42 11.16 10.83
C ALA A 35 25.69 12.47 10.52
N GLY A 36 24.55 12.70 11.17
CA GLY A 36 23.75 13.93 11.03
C GLY A 36 24.50 15.16 11.49
N ARG A 37 25.17 15.09 12.65
CA ARG A 37 26.02 16.18 13.16
C ARG A 37 27.12 16.55 12.18
N VAL A 38 27.86 15.56 11.69
CA VAL A 38 28.94 15.78 10.71
C VAL A 38 28.41 16.40 9.42
N LEU A 39 27.28 15.94 8.90
CA LEU A 39 26.68 16.53 7.70
C LEU A 39 26.30 18.00 7.91
N LEU A 40 25.67 18.33 9.04
CA LEU A 40 25.30 19.72 9.38
C LEU A 40 26.53 20.61 9.55
N GLU A 41 27.57 20.14 10.23
CA GLU A 41 28.85 20.85 10.39
C GLU A 41 29.53 21.13 9.04
N ARG A 42 29.26 20.30 8.02
CA ARG A 42 29.79 20.42 6.66
C ARG A 42 28.80 21.06 5.68
N GLY A 43 27.80 21.77 6.18
CA GLY A 43 26.91 22.61 5.37
C GLY A 43 25.74 21.88 4.70
N ALA A 44 25.37 20.69 5.18
CA ALA A 44 24.12 20.08 4.75
C ALA A 44 22.91 20.93 5.16
N ASP A 45 21.97 21.12 4.24
CA ASP A 45 20.75 21.90 4.43
C ASP A 45 19.68 21.06 5.15
N PRO A 46 19.35 21.36 6.44
CA PRO A 46 18.31 20.65 7.17
C PRO A 46 16.90 20.92 6.63
N LEU A 47 16.74 21.91 5.75
CA LEU A 47 15.48 22.31 5.15
C LEU A 47 15.34 21.87 3.67
N ALA A 48 16.26 21.06 3.17
CA ALA A 48 16.18 20.51 1.83
C ALA A 48 14.90 19.68 1.67
N LYS A 49 14.13 19.93 0.61
CA LYS A 49 12.93 19.15 0.29
C LYS A 49 13.23 18.10 -0.77
N ASN A 50 12.80 16.86 -0.52
CA ASN A 50 12.79 15.81 -1.54
C ASN A 50 11.65 16.02 -2.57
N VAL A 51 11.51 15.10 -3.55
CA VAL A 51 10.51 15.22 -4.64
C VAL A 51 9.08 15.33 -4.11
N VAL A 52 8.80 14.72 -2.96
CA VAL A 52 7.49 14.75 -2.30
C VAL A 52 7.35 15.87 -1.27
N GLY A 53 8.29 16.82 -1.24
CA GLY A 53 8.24 17.99 -0.38
C GLY A 53 8.56 17.74 1.10
N ARG A 54 9.01 16.52 1.47
CA ARG A 54 9.37 16.18 2.85
C ARG A 54 10.75 16.74 3.19
N LEU A 55 10.91 17.22 4.43
CA LEU A 55 12.20 17.60 5.01
C LEU A 55 12.88 16.35 5.61
N PRO A 56 14.20 16.39 5.87
CA PRO A 56 14.89 15.32 6.58
C PRO A 56 14.18 14.88 7.87
N ALA A 57 13.82 15.84 8.73
CA ALA A 57 13.16 15.56 10.01
C ALA A 57 11.81 14.81 9.86
N ALA A 58 11.09 14.96 8.75
CA ALA A 58 9.83 14.24 8.54
C ALA A 58 10.03 12.73 8.36
N LEU A 59 11.20 12.27 7.91
CA LEU A 59 11.45 10.84 7.73
C LEU A 59 11.59 10.09 9.06
N MET A 60 11.80 10.79 10.18
CA MET A 60 11.84 10.19 11.52
C MET A 60 10.46 9.65 11.96
N ALA A 61 9.37 10.10 11.33
CA ALA A 61 8.01 9.66 11.62
C ALA A 61 7.62 8.36 10.87
N LEU A 62 8.47 7.87 9.96
CA LEU A 62 8.27 6.57 9.33
C LEU A 62 8.55 5.45 10.33
N SER A 63 8.03 4.24 10.09
CA SER A 63 8.24 3.11 11.01
C SER A 63 9.74 2.86 11.25
N ALA A 64 10.11 2.66 12.52
CA ALA A 64 11.48 2.35 12.92
C ALA A 64 11.83 0.90 12.57
N ASP A 65 10.87 -0.02 12.69
CA ASP A 65 10.99 -1.42 12.26
C ASP A 65 11.31 -1.48 10.76
N PHE A 66 10.57 -0.74 9.94
CA PHE A 66 10.84 -0.68 8.49
C PHE A 66 12.24 -0.10 8.18
N ALA A 67 12.68 0.92 8.92
CA ALA A 67 14.03 1.46 8.76
C ALA A 67 15.10 0.44 9.15
N ALA A 68 14.92 -0.31 10.23
CA ALA A 68 15.83 -1.38 10.62
C ALA A 68 15.89 -2.51 9.57
N GLU A 69 14.74 -2.94 9.05
CA GLU A 69 14.64 -3.95 7.99
C GLU A 69 15.34 -3.52 6.70
N CYS A 70 15.27 -2.23 6.35
CA CYS A 70 15.89 -1.69 5.14
C CYS A 70 17.40 -1.44 5.27
N ALA A 71 17.97 -1.45 6.47
CA ALA A 71 19.37 -1.10 6.68
C ALA A 71 20.35 -2.01 5.91
N PRO A 72 20.20 -3.35 5.89
CA PRO A 72 21.05 -4.23 5.09
C PRO A 72 20.96 -3.98 3.59
N LEU A 73 19.80 -3.52 3.09
CA LEU A 73 19.60 -3.25 1.66
C LEU A 73 20.45 -2.09 1.16
N VAL A 74 20.82 -1.16 2.05
CA VAL A 74 21.70 -0.02 1.76
C VAL A 74 23.13 -0.24 2.26
N GLY A 75 23.48 -1.48 2.63
CA GLY A 75 24.83 -1.86 3.07
C GLY A 75 25.18 -1.43 4.50
N LEU A 76 24.18 -1.11 5.33
CA LEU A 76 24.37 -0.96 6.77
C LEU A 76 24.23 -2.31 7.47
N ASP A 77 24.90 -2.48 8.60
CA ASP A 77 24.64 -3.63 9.47
C ASP A 77 23.17 -3.65 9.93
N ALA A 78 22.69 -4.83 10.34
CA ALA A 78 21.36 -4.96 10.93
C ALA A 78 21.23 -4.01 12.12
N LEU A 79 20.17 -3.20 12.11
CA LEU A 79 19.94 -2.20 13.16
C LEU A 79 18.95 -2.71 14.16
N ASP A 80 19.21 -2.42 15.43
CA ASP A 80 18.20 -2.56 16.45
C ASP A 80 17.20 -1.41 16.34
N VAL A 81 15.92 -1.72 16.52
CA VAL A 81 14.83 -0.74 16.42
C VAL A 81 14.97 0.28 17.55
N ASP A 82 15.38 -0.16 18.75
CA ASP A 82 15.58 0.73 19.90
C ASP A 82 16.72 1.74 19.62
N ASP A 83 17.78 1.34 18.91
CA ASP A 83 18.86 2.23 18.48
C ASP A 83 18.38 3.28 17.46
N VAL A 84 17.55 2.86 16.50
CA VAL A 84 16.95 3.77 15.51
C VAL A 84 16.07 4.81 16.20
N LEU A 85 15.23 4.38 17.14
CA LEU A 85 14.33 5.28 17.89
C LEU A 85 15.12 6.28 18.74
N GLN A 86 16.10 5.82 19.52
CA GLN A 86 16.96 6.70 20.32
C GLN A 86 17.73 7.69 19.46
N GLY A 87 18.26 7.22 18.33
CA GLY A 87 18.98 8.06 17.39
C GLY A 87 18.09 9.14 16.76
N ARG A 88 16.85 8.81 16.41
CA ARG A 88 15.84 9.77 15.93
C ARG A 88 15.44 10.78 17.01
N ASP A 89 15.34 10.36 18.27
CA ASP A 89 15.04 11.27 19.37
C ASP A 89 16.17 12.28 19.57
N ARG A 90 17.44 11.87 19.51
CA ARG A 90 18.58 12.80 19.58
C ARG A 90 18.69 13.70 18.35
N LEU A 91 18.34 13.19 17.17
CA LEU A 91 18.29 13.99 15.94
C LEU A 91 17.21 15.08 15.98
N ARG A 92 16.14 14.88 16.76
CA ARG A 92 15.04 15.86 16.90
C ARG A 92 15.51 17.22 17.42
N ASP A 93 16.55 17.23 18.24
CA ASP A 93 17.08 18.45 18.84
C ASP A 93 18.03 19.22 17.90
N ILE A 94 18.59 18.56 16.88
CA ILE A 94 19.57 19.16 15.96
C ILE A 94 19.03 19.42 14.57
N LEU A 95 18.06 18.62 14.11
CA LEU A 95 17.45 18.85 12.83
C LEU A 95 16.41 19.95 12.99
N SER A 96 16.75 21.12 12.46
CA SER A 96 15.81 22.21 12.30
C SER A 96 14.59 21.70 11.55
N THR A 97 13.50 21.63 12.27
CA THR A 97 12.19 21.60 11.68
C THR A 97 11.98 22.97 11.07
N GLY A 98 11.55 23.08 9.81
CA GLY A 98 11.13 24.37 9.24
C GLY A 98 9.96 24.99 10.03
N PRO A 99 9.11 25.83 9.44
CA PRO A 99 7.98 26.47 10.15
C PRO A 99 7.00 25.55 10.91
N ASN A 100 7.21 24.23 10.97
CA ASN A 100 6.48 23.30 11.81
C ASN A 100 7.45 22.24 12.34
N ALA A 101 7.46 22.05 13.67
CA ALA A 101 8.28 21.14 14.49
C ALA A 101 8.29 19.64 14.06
N GLN A 102 7.72 19.29 12.91
CA GLN A 102 7.53 17.93 12.43
C GLN A 102 7.89 17.70 10.95
N GLY A 103 8.60 18.62 10.30
CA GLY A 103 9.21 18.32 8.99
C GLY A 103 8.27 18.32 7.78
N THR A 104 7.01 18.74 7.93
CA THR A 104 6.11 18.97 6.80
C THR A 104 5.73 20.45 6.70
N LEU A 105 5.24 20.83 5.52
CA LEU A 105 4.48 22.05 5.30
C LEU A 105 3.19 21.99 6.14
N GLY A 106 3.31 22.19 7.45
CA GLY A 106 2.36 21.91 8.53
C GLY A 106 0.99 22.60 8.45
N GLY A 107 0.23 22.17 7.46
CA GLY A 107 -1.21 22.28 7.47
C GLY A 107 -1.83 21.39 8.57
N PRO A 108 -3.11 21.62 8.89
CA PRO A 108 -3.84 20.84 9.90
C PRO A 108 -3.82 19.32 9.65
N LEU A 109 -3.86 18.88 8.38
CA LEU A 109 -3.90 17.46 8.00
C LEU A 109 -2.61 16.71 8.33
N ASP A 110 -1.46 17.37 8.22
CA ASP A 110 -0.18 16.76 8.58
C ASP A 110 -0.07 16.56 10.09
N ARG A 111 -0.45 17.58 10.87
CA ARG A 111 -0.48 17.48 12.33
C ARG A 111 -1.43 16.38 12.79
N MET A 112 -2.59 16.26 12.15
CA MET A 112 -3.55 15.19 12.41
C MET A 112 -2.95 13.81 12.14
N THR A 113 -2.28 13.64 11.00
CA THR A 113 -1.61 12.38 10.62
C THR A 113 -0.52 12.00 11.60
N LEU A 114 0.33 12.94 11.99
CA LEU A 114 1.40 12.70 12.94
C LEU A 114 0.87 12.36 14.33
N GLY A 115 -0.15 13.07 14.80
CA GLY A 115 -0.83 12.73 16.04
C GLY A 115 -1.44 11.34 15.98
N TRP A 116 -2.07 10.99 14.87
CA TRP A 116 -2.64 9.68 14.62
C TRP A 116 -1.59 8.56 14.59
N SER A 117 -0.47 8.77 13.91
CA SER A 117 0.65 7.83 13.90
C SER A 117 1.18 7.57 15.31
N ARG A 118 1.38 8.61 16.14
CA ARG A 118 1.83 8.45 17.53
C ARG A 118 0.87 7.60 18.37
N ILE A 119 -0.44 7.70 18.13
CA ILE A 119 -1.45 6.88 18.82
C ILE A 119 -1.33 5.40 18.41
N LEU A 120 -0.88 5.13 17.18
CA LEU A 120 -0.74 3.78 16.62
C LEU A 120 0.64 3.15 16.82
N SER A 121 1.65 3.91 17.27
CA SER A 121 3.03 3.44 17.54
C SER A 121 3.43 3.22 19.03
N PRO A 122 2.53 3.03 20.03
CA PRO A 122 2.95 2.87 21.41
C PRO A 122 3.59 1.50 21.70
N GLU A 123 4.53 1.46 22.65
CA GLU A 123 5.29 0.25 23.03
C GLU A 123 4.42 -0.95 23.46
N TRP A 124 3.20 -0.74 23.97
CA TRP A 124 2.33 -1.87 24.35
C TRP A 124 1.83 -2.67 23.15
N LEU A 125 1.89 -2.12 21.94
CA LEU A 125 1.64 -2.84 20.68
C LEU A 125 2.89 -3.59 20.18
N ARG A 126 4.04 -3.45 20.85
CA ARG A 126 5.29 -4.15 20.52
C ARG A 126 5.42 -5.41 21.37
N LEU A 127 5.44 -6.57 20.71
CA LEU A 127 5.73 -7.86 21.31
C LEU A 127 7.23 -8.14 21.17
N ARG A 128 7.93 -8.31 22.28
CA ARG A 128 9.36 -8.69 22.30
C ARG A 128 9.48 -10.21 22.42
N ILE A 129 10.09 -10.86 21.43
CA ILE A 129 10.31 -12.32 21.39
C ILE A 129 11.81 -12.56 21.20
N GLY A 130 12.53 -12.79 22.30
CA GLY A 130 13.99 -12.93 22.29
C GLY A 130 14.68 -11.64 21.86
N SER A 131 15.55 -11.72 20.85
CA SER A 131 16.24 -10.57 20.25
C SER A 131 15.43 -9.88 19.14
N SER A 132 14.21 -10.34 18.86
CA SER A 132 13.35 -9.78 17.83
C SER A 132 12.16 -9.04 18.44
N SER A 133 11.78 -7.91 17.84
CA SER A 133 10.55 -7.20 18.18
C SER A 133 9.56 -7.29 17.03
N LEU A 134 8.29 -7.50 17.35
CA LEU A 134 7.17 -7.47 16.41
C LEU A 134 6.16 -6.43 16.88
N HIS A 135 6.00 -5.36 16.11
CA HIS A 135 4.97 -4.36 16.32
C HIS A 135 3.67 -4.79 15.62
N LEU A 136 2.59 -4.96 16.40
CA LEU A 136 1.33 -5.54 15.92
C LEU A 136 0.71 -4.81 14.72
N VAL A 137 0.97 -3.52 14.56
CA VAL A 137 0.39 -2.67 13.51
C VAL A 137 1.40 -2.32 12.40
N GLU A 138 2.69 -2.25 12.74
CA GLU A 138 3.71 -1.67 11.84
C GLU A 138 4.62 -2.74 11.21
N SER A 139 4.83 -3.87 11.88
CA SER A 139 5.68 -4.93 11.33
C SER A 139 5.03 -5.54 10.10
N ASN A 140 5.84 -5.81 9.08
CA ASN A 140 5.38 -6.42 7.84
C ASN A 140 5.20 -7.93 8.03
N ILE A 141 3.95 -8.38 8.22
CA ILE A 141 3.64 -9.80 8.45
C ILE A 141 2.93 -10.40 7.23
N PHE A 142 1.90 -9.72 6.75
CA PHE A 142 1.08 -10.24 5.64
C PHE A 142 1.60 -9.84 4.27
N ASP A 143 2.44 -8.81 4.18
CA ASP A 143 2.98 -8.28 2.93
C ASP A 143 1.89 -8.24 1.83
N HIS A 144 2.09 -8.98 0.74
CA HIS A 144 1.19 -9.04 -0.41
C HIS A 144 -0.22 -9.60 -0.09
N LEU A 145 -0.40 -10.31 1.03
CA LEU A 145 -1.66 -10.92 1.47
C LEU A 145 -2.55 -9.99 2.31
N TRP A 146 -2.14 -8.73 2.51
CA TRP A 146 -2.90 -7.75 3.31
C TRP A 146 -4.37 -7.62 2.87
N PHE A 147 -4.65 -7.65 1.57
CA PHE A 147 -6.01 -7.50 1.05
C PHE A 147 -6.90 -8.67 1.49
N LEU A 148 -6.39 -9.90 1.45
CA LEU A 148 -7.11 -11.07 1.94
C LEU A 148 -7.37 -10.97 3.44
N TRP A 149 -6.39 -10.49 4.21
CA TRP A 149 -6.57 -10.26 5.64
C TRP A 149 -7.69 -9.26 5.94
N PHE A 150 -7.81 -8.20 5.15
CA PHE A 150 -8.88 -7.22 5.25
C PHE A 150 -10.25 -7.84 4.97
N LEU A 151 -10.36 -8.73 3.98
CA LEU A 151 -11.59 -9.46 3.71
C LEU A 151 -12.02 -10.33 4.90
N CYS A 152 -11.09 -10.95 5.62
CA CYS A 152 -11.41 -11.68 6.85
C CYS A 152 -12.02 -10.76 7.93
N TRP A 153 -11.45 -9.57 8.14
CA TRP A 153 -12.02 -8.57 9.04
C TRP A 153 -13.41 -8.12 8.59
N PHE A 154 -13.57 -7.79 7.31
CA PHE A 154 -14.87 -7.36 6.77
C PHE A 154 -15.93 -8.45 6.85
N ALA A 155 -15.58 -9.72 6.67
CA ALA A 155 -16.51 -10.83 6.84
C ALA A 155 -17.01 -10.94 8.30
N VAL A 156 -16.12 -10.80 9.28
CA VAL A 156 -16.50 -10.80 10.71
C VAL A 156 -17.37 -9.58 11.03
N ILE A 157 -16.98 -8.38 10.60
CA ILE A 157 -17.75 -7.15 10.83
C ILE A 157 -19.13 -7.26 10.16
N PHE A 158 -19.19 -7.75 8.93
CA PHE A 158 -20.43 -7.99 8.20
C PHE A 158 -21.34 -8.95 8.96
N ALA A 159 -20.82 -10.08 9.45
CA ALA A 159 -21.61 -11.04 10.22
C ALA A 159 -22.18 -10.42 11.51
N LEU A 160 -21.37 -9.64 12.24
CA LEU A 160 -21.83 -8.91 13.43
C LEU A 160 -22.92 -7.89 13.11
N LEU A 161 -22.74 -7.09 12.05
CA LEU A 161 -23.74 -6.12 11.60
C LEU A 161 -25.02 -6.80 11.10
N ALA A 162 -24.91 -7.97 10.46
CA ALA A 162 -26.04 -8.76 10.00
C ALA A 162 -26.87 -9.28 11.18
N VAL A 163 -26.23 -9.85 12.19
CA VAL A 163 -26.91 -10.36 13.41
C VAL A 163 -27.56 -9.23 14.20
N THR A 164 -26.96 -8.04 14.23
CA THR A 164 -27.51 -6.88 14.95
C THR A 164 -28.54 -6.09 14.13
N GLY A 165 -28.77 -6.43 12.86
CA GLY A 165 -29.67 -5.69 11.98
C GLY A 165 -29.18 -4.29 11.57
N LEU A 166 -27.88 -4.03 11.74
CA LEU A 166 -27.23 -2.73 11.47
C LEU A 166 -26.59 -2.63 10.08
N LEU A 167 -26.92 -3.56 9.18
CA LEU A 167 -26.40 -3.49 7.81
C LEU A 167 -26.87 -2.20 7.10
N PRO A 168 -25.98 -1.56 6.32
CA PRO A 168 -26.31 -0.29 5.68
C PRO A 168 -27.44 -0.48 4.67
N SER A 169 -28.47 0.34 4.79
CA SER A 169 -29.55 0.41 3.81
C SER A 169 -29.07 1.06 2.51
N GLY A 170 -29.66 0.67 1.38
CA GLY A 170 -29.19 1.14 0.08
C GLY A 170 -29.46 2.62 -0.24
N ARG A 171 -30.32 3.32 0.52
CA ARG A 171 -30.64 4.74 0.28
C ARG A 171 -29.45 5.67 0.54
N GLY A 172 -28.60 5.33 1.51
CA GLY A 172 -27.46 6.15 1.92
C GLY A 172 -26.13 5.77 1.27
N ARG A 173 -26.09 4.80 0.36
CA ARG A 173 -24.82 4.20 -0.12
C ARG A 173 -23.82 5.23 -0.68
N TRP A 174 -24.28 6.29 -1.35
CA TRP A 174 -23.38 7.29 -1.93
C TRP A 174 -22.65 8.14 -0.88
N TRP A 175 -23.10 8.13 0.38
CA TRP A 175 -22.34 8.72 1.49
C TRP A 175 -20.98 8.04 1.70
N PHE A 176 -20.83 6.75 1.35
CA PHE A 176 -19.53 6.07 1.44
C PHE A 176 -18.45 6.75 0.58
N VAL A 177 -18.83 7.41 -0.52
CA VAL A 177 -17.90 8.20 -1.35
C VAL A 177 -17.33 9.36 -0.52
N ALA A 178 -18.19 10.18 0.07
CA ALA A 178 -17.75 11.31 0.88
C ALA A 178 -17.03 10.87 2.17
N ILE A 179 -17.54 9.82 2.83
CA ILE A 179 -16.96 9.27 4.07
C ILE A 179 -15.54 8.76 3.81
N SER A 180 -15.26 8.18 2.63
CA SER A 180 -13.92 7.68 2.29
C SER A 180 -12.82 8.76 2.29
N CYS A 181 -13.19 10.04 2.16
CA CYS A 181 -12.23 11.16 2.28
C CYS A 181 -11.69 11.32 3.71
N LEU A 182 -12.45 10.95 4.75
CA LEU A 182 -12.03 11.09 6.15
C LEU A 182 -10.82 10.20 6.51
N PRO A 183 -10.84 8.87 6.30
CA PRO A 183 -9.66 8.04 6.52
C PRO A 183 -8.53 8.39 5.54
N GLN A 184 -8.84 8.81 4.31
CA GLN A 184 -7.83 9.28 3.36
C GLN A 184 -7.05 10.49 3.89
N ALA A 185 -7.68 11.36 4.69
CA ALA A 185 -7.03 12.56 5.22
C ALA A 185 -5.80 12.26 6.09
N VAL A 186 -5.76 11.07 6.71
CA VAL A 186 -4.63 10.57 7.51
C VAL A 186 -3.75 9.56 6.77
N MET A 187 -4.09 9.20 5.53
CA MET A 187 -3.24 8.38 4.63
C MET A 187 -2.15 9.22 3.96
N GLY A 188 -1.19 8.55 3.32
CA GLY A 188 -0.01 9.16 2.70
C GLY A 188 1.19 9.25 3.64
N ALA A 189 1.12 8.54 4.78
CA ALA A 189 2.24 8.35 5.69
C ALA A 189 3.12 7.17 5.27
N SER A 190 2.55 6.16 4.60
CA SER A 190 3.33 5.03 4.09
C SER A 190 4.31 5.50 3.01
N LEU A 191 5.46 4.85 2.96
CA LEU A 191 6.62 5.28 2.20
C LEU A 191 6.35 5.52 0.70
N ALA A 192 7.15 6.44 0.14
CA ALA A 192 7.48 6.54 -1.28
C ALA A 192 6.51 7.28 -2.23
N GLY A 193 5.80 8.32 -1.81
CA GLY A 193 5.13 9.23 -2.78
C GLY A 193 4.18 8.52 -3.74
N LEU A 194 3.65 7.36 -3.32
CA LEU A 194 2.80 6.53 -4.15
C LEU A 194 1.43 7.19 -4.22
N TYR A 195 0.91 7.35 -5.43
CA TYR A 195 -0.42 7.85 -5.65
C TYR A 195 -1.44 6.73 -5.38
N GLY A 196 -2.26 6.88 -4.34
CA GLY A 196 -3.31 5.93 -4.00
C GLY A 196 -3.47 5.72 -2.49
N ALA A 197 -4.36 4.80 -2.13
CA ALA A 197 -4.59 4.42 -0.74
C ALA A 197 -3.41 3.59 -0.19
N ASP A 198 -3.08 3.82 1.08
CA ASP A 198 -2.02 3.10 1.78
C ASP A 198 -2.39 1.61 1.96
N PRO A 199 -1.44 0.67 1.83
CA PRO A 199 -1.61 -0.70 2.31
C PRO A 199 -1.35 -0.79 3.83
N SER A 200 -1.68 -1.94 4.44
CA SER A 200 -1.35 -2.22 5.84
C SER A 200 -0.94 -3.67 6.02
N PHE A 201 0.28 -3.90 6.51
CA PHE A 201 0.90 -5.23 6.53
C PHE A 201 0.96 -5.89 7.91
N GLY A 202 0.58 -5.16 8.96
CA GLY A 202 0.59 -5.62 10.35
C GLY A 202 -0.45 -6.69 10.65
N LEU A 203 -0.28 -7.37 11.79
CA LEU A 203 -1.24 -8.34 12.31
C LEU A 203 -2.58 -7.67 12.57
N LEU A 204 -2.54 -6.49 13.20
CA LEU A 204 -3.67 -5.60 13.34
C LEU A 204 -3.64 -4.59 12.18
N PRO A 205 -4.70 -4.53 11.34
CA PRO A 205 -4.74 -3.57 10.25
C PRO A 205 -4.77 -2.14 10.80
N LEU A 206 -4.12 -1.22 10.10
CA LEU A 206 -4.19 0.21 10.40
C LEU A 206 -5.66 0.65 10.37
N PRO A 207 -6.23 1.21 11.46
CA PRO A 207 -7.68 1.43 11.55
C PRO A 207 -8.23 2.36 10.46
N HIS A 208 -7.46 3.37 10.09
CA HIS A 208 -7.85 4.30 9.02
C HIS A 208 -7.79 3.64 7.64
N VAL A 209 -6.81 2.75 7.39
CA VAL A 209 -6.75 1.96 6.16
C VAL A 209 -7.92 0.99 6.08
N LEU A 210 -8.19 0.27 7.16
CA LEU A 210 -9.36 -0.62 7.26
C LEU A 210 -10.67 0.15 7.01
N ALA A 211 -10.84 1.34 7.61
CA ALA A 211 -12.02 2.18 7.44
C ALA A 211 -12.19 2.68 6.00
N TYR A 212 -11.11 3.04 5.32
CA TYR A 212 -11.16 3.44 3.91
C TYR A 212 -11.70 2.31 3.02
N TYR A 213 -11.09 1.12 3.10
CA TYR A 213 -11.54 -0.03 2.31
C TYR A 213 -12.93 -0.55 2.74
N ALA A 214 -13.31 -0.38 4.02
CA ALA A 214 -14.65 -0.66 4.49
C ALA A 214 -15.71 0.17 3.74
N CYS A 215 -15.41 1.41 3.36
CA CYS A 215 -16.33 2.23 2.57
C CYS A 215 -16.70 1.57 1.24
N PHE A 216 -15.74 0.97 0.54
CA PHE A 216 -15.99 0.26 -0.71
C PHE A 216 -16.74 -1.06 -0.49
N PHE A 217 -16.33 -1.83 0.53
CA PHE A 217 -16.98 -3.10 0.87
C PHE A 217 -18.45 -2.89 1.23
N PHE A 218 -18.74 -1.98 2.17
CA PHE A 218 -20.09 -1.71 2.63
C PHE A 218 -20.93 -0.89 1.64
N PHE A 219 -20.30 -0.15 0.72
CA PHE A 219 -21.00 0.36 -0.46
C PHE A 219 -21.53 -0.80 -1.33
N GLY A 220 -20.74 -1.86 -1.52
CA GLY A 220 -21.18 -3.07 -2.21
C GLY A 220 -22.39 -3.70 -1.52
N VAL A 221 -22.32 -3.87 -0.20
CA VAL A 221 -23.43 -4.39 0.62
C VAL A 221 -24.69 -3.53 0.50
N ALA A 222 -24.56 -2.20 0.65
CA ALA A 222 -25.68 -1.27 0.54
C ALA A 222 -26.26 -1.25 -0.88
N THR A 223 -25.42 -1.38 -1.90
CA THR A 223 -25.85 -1.46 -3.31
C THR A 223 -26.65 -2.72 -3.56
N PHE A 224 -26.16 -3.87 -3.09
CA PHE A 224 -26.90 -5.14 -3.14
C PHE A 224 -28.24 -5.05 -2.40
N ALA A 225 -28.29 -4.41 -1.23
CA ALA A 225 -29.53 -4.21 -0.49
C ALA A 225 -30.54 -3.30 -1.23
N ALA A 226 -30.09 -2.34 -2.05
CA ALA A 226 -30.98 -1.46 -2.81
C ALA A 226 -31.42 -2.03 -4.15
N GLU A 227 -30.53 -2.71 -4.87
CA GLU A 227 -30.74 -3.10 -6.27
C GLU A 227 -30.86 -4.62 -6.47
N GLY A 228 -30.58 -5.42 -5.45
CA GLY A 228 -30.54 -6.87 -5.56
C GLY A 228 -29.41 -7.34 -6.48
N ILE A 229 -29.67 -8.42 -7.23
CA ILE A 229 -28.70 -9.07 -8.13
C ILE A 229 -28.58 -8.30 -9.46
N ASP A 230 -29.61 -7.57 -9.88
CA ASP A 230 -29.66 -6.79 -11.12
C ASP A 230 -28.99 -5.41 -10.98
N MET A 231 -27.83 -5.36 -10.32
CA MET A 231 -27.10 -4.12 -10.05
C MET A 231 -26.86 -3.33 -11.36
N ARG A 232 -27.36 -2.10 -11.40
CA ARG A 232 -27.17 -1.15 -12.53
C ARG A 232 -25.90 -0.32 -12.37
N LEU A 233 -24.98 -0.79 -11.54
CA LEU A 233 -23.75 -0.10 -11.19
C LEU A 233 -22.86 0.06 -12.42
N GLY A 234 -22.26 1.25 -12.61
CA GLY A 234 -21.38 1.50 -13.74
C GLY A 234 -22.08 1.79 -15.08
N ARG A 235 -23.41 1.96 -15.14
CA ARG A 235 -24.12 2.35 -16.38
C ARG A 235 -23.52 3.58 -17.07
N HIS A 236 -22.95 4.50 -16.29
CA HIS A 236 -22.34 5.74 -16.78
C HIS A 236 -20.83 5.62 -17.05
N TRP A 237 -20.29 4.40 -17.21
CA TRP A 237 -18.87 4.19 -17.44
C TRP A 237 -18.27 4.98 -18.62
N PRO A 238 -18.97 5.26 -19.75
CA PRO A 238 -18.36 6.01 -20.85
C PRO A 238 -18.04 7.46 -20.46
N LEU A 239 -18.76 8.01 -19.47
CA LEU A 239 -18.51 9.33 -18.91
C LEU A 239 -17.51 9.27 -17.76
N LEU A 240 -17.61 8.24 -16.91
CA LEU A 240 -16.76 8.08 -15.74
C LEU A 240 -15.32 7.73 -16.11
N LEU A 241 -15.07 7.01 -17.21
CA LEU A 241 -13.73 6.57 -17.57
C LEU A 241 -12.82 7.75 -18.00
N PRO A 242 -13.26 8.66 -18.91
CA PRO A 242 -12.51 9.89 -19.16
C PRO A 242 -12.36 10.76 -17.91
N ALA A 243 -13.40 10.84 -17.06
CA ALA A 243 -13.32 11.59 -15.80
C ALA A 243 -12.28 10.99 -14.85
N ALA A 244 -12.17 9.66 -14.76
CA ALA A 244 -11.15 8.99 -13.96
C ALA A 244 -9.73 9.30 -14.49
N ALA A 245 -9.53 9.34 -15.81
CA ALA A 245 -8.25 9.73 -16.40
C ALA A 245 -7.87 11.19 -16.07
N LEU A 246 -8.84 12.10 -16.11
CA LEU A 246 -8.63 13.51 -15.70
C LEU A 246 -8.33 13.63 -14.21
N LEU A 247 -9.06 12.92 -13.35
CA LEU A 247 -8.84 12.89 -11.91
C LEU A 247 -7.47 12.30 -11.56
N PHE A 248 -7.03 11.27 -12.29
CA PHE A 248 -5.69 10.71 -12.15
C PHE A 248 -4.61 11.74 -12.51
N ALA A 249 -4.73 12.41 -13.66
CA ALA A 249 -3.78 13.43 -14.08
C ALA A 249 -3.74 14.61 -13.10
N ALA A 250 -4.90 15.10 -12.67
CA ALA A 250 -5.01 16.17 -11.66
C ALA A 250 -4.42 15.74 -10.31
N GLY A 251 -4.71 14.51 -9.89
CA GLY A 251 -4.18 13.93 -8.67
C GLY A 251 -2.66 13.76 -8.70
N LEU A 252 -2.09 13.38 -9.84
CA LEU A 252 -0.65 13.31 -10.03
C LEU A 252 -0.02 14.71 -9.99
N ALA A 253 -0.62 15.69 -10.68
CA ALA A 253 -0.15 17.07 -10.67
C ALA A 253 -0.20 17.73 -9.28
N THR A 254 -1.11 17.27 -8.41
CA THR A 254 -1.34 17.80 -7.06
C THR A 254 -0.92 16.83 -5.96
N MET A 255 -0.13 15.79 -6.25
CA MET A 255 0.21 14.73 -5.29
C MET A 255 0.93 15.25 -4.03
N ASN A 256 1.57 16.42 -4.14
CA ASN A 256 2.27 17.10 -3.05
C ASN A 256 1.36 18.03 -2.22
N ASP A 257 0.12 18.29 -2.66
CA ASP A 257 -0.87 19.02 -1.88
C ASP A 257 -1.84 18.04 -1.21
N ARG A 258 -1.72 17.96 0.11
CA ARG A 258 -2.49 17.03 0.93
C ARG A 258 -3.99 17.30 0.89
N THR A 259 -4.40 18.55 0.73
CA THR A 259 -5.82 18.93 0.71
C THR A 259 -6.48 18.38 -0.54
N PHE A 260 -5.85 18.58 -1.70
CA PHE A 260 -6.31 18.01 -2.96
C PHE A 260 -6.20 16.49 -2.96
N ALA A 261 -5.09 15.92 -2.47
CA ALA A 261 -4.92 14.47 -2.40
C ALA A 261 -6.03 13.76 -1.60
N THR A 262 -6.48 14.37 -0.50
CA THR A 262 -7.56 13.83 0.36
C THR A 262 -8.89 13.67 -0.39
N VAL A 263 -9.12 14.46 -1.44
CA VAL A 263 -10.38 14.45 -2.22
C VAL A 263 -10.20 13.77 -3.57
N LEU A 264 -9.11 14.08 -4.28
CA LEU A 264 -8.88 13.60 -5.64
C LEU A 264 -8.54 12.11 -5.67
N GLN A 265 -7.80 11.57 -4.69
CA GLN A 265 -7.46 10.14 -4.70
C GLN A 265 -8.69 9.24 -4.47
N PRO A 266 -9.57 9.51 -3.49
CA PRO A 266 -10.82 8.74 -3.37
C PRO A 266 -11.71 8.95 -4.58
N ALA A 267 -11.85 10.19 -5.09
CA ALA A 267 -12.65 10.46 -6.29
C ALA A 267 -12.16 9.64 -7.49
N TYR A 268 -10.84 9.60 -7.71
CA TYR A 268 -10.22 8.73 -8.72
C TYR A 268 -10.55 7.26 -8.47
N ALA A 269 -10.32 6.75 -7.25
CA ALA A 269 -10.58 5.35 -6.91
C ALA A 269 -12.04 4.95 -7.17
N TRP A 270 -13.01 5.78 -6.76
CA TRP A 270 -14.44 5.55 -6.99
C TRP A 270 -14.80 5.60 -8.47
N THR A 271 -14.40 6.66 -9.19
CA THR A 271 -14.72 6.81 -10.61
C THR A 271 -14.10 5.71 -11.45
N MET A 272 -12.84 5.34 -11.17
CA MET A 272 -12.15 4.24 -11.83
C MET A 272 -12.86 2.90 -11.56
N SER A 273 -13.20 2.61 -10.31
CA SER A 273 -13.88 1.36 -9.93
C SER A 273 -15.24 1.22 -10.62
N LEU A 274 -16.07 2.27 -10.57
CA LEU A 274 -17.38 2.28 -11.23
C LEU A 274 -17.27 2.19 -12.75
N SER A 275 -16.23 2.80 -13.32
CA SER A 275 -15.94 2.72 -14.75
C SER A 275 -15.56 1.31 -15.18
N LEU A 276 -14.66 0.65 -14.44
CA LEU A 276 -14.26 -0.72 -14.74
C LEU A 276 -15.44 -1.67 -14.61
N ILE A 277 -16.24 -1.56 -13.54
CA ILE A 277 -17.43 -2.38 -13.36
C ILE A 277 -18.34 -2.25 -14.61
N GLY A 278 -18.67 -1.02 -15.00
CA GLY A 278 -19.53 -0.80 -16.17
C GLY A 278 -18.92 -1.25 -17.49
N LEU A 279 -17.62 -1.01 -17.70
CA LEU A 279 -16.88 -1.45 -18.88
C LEU A 279 -16.90 -2.98 -18.99
N PHE A 280 -16.63 -3.70 -17.90
CA PHE A 280 -16.64 -5.16 -17.88
C PHE A 280 -18.06 -5.73 -18.05
N CYS A 281 -19.08 -5.13 -17.44
CA CYS A 281 -20.48 -5.50 -17.70
C CYS A 281 -20.87 -5.29 -19.17
N TRP A 282 -20.32 -4.25 -19.82
CA TRP A 282 -20.55 -4.00 -21.24
C TRP A 282 -19.79 -4.99 -22.15
N LEU A 283 -18.53 -5.31 -21.85
CA LEU A 283 -17.69 -6.24 -22.62
C LEU A 283 -18.12 -7.70 -22.48
N PHE A 284 -18.62 -8.10 -21.30
CA PHE A 284 -18.91 -9.49 -20.93
C PHE A 284 -20.38 -9.69 -20.57
N GLN A 285 -21.30 -9.23 -21.43
CA GLN A 285 -22.75 -9.38 -21.23
C GLN A 285 -23.22 -10.83 -21.19
N GLN A 286 -22.48 -11.74 -21.83
CA GLN A 286 -22.78 -13.18 -21.83
C GLN A 286 -21.66 -13.98 -21.16
N PRO A 287 -22.02 -15.03 -20.39
CA PRO A 287 -21.04 -15.85 -19.71
C PRO A 287 -20.16 -16.58 -20.73
N ARG A 288 -18.86 -16.32 -20.66
CA ARG A 288 -17.85 -17.02 -21.47
C ARG A 288 -17.11 -18.03 -20.60
N PRO A 289 -17.11 -19.34 -20.92
CA PRO A 289 -16.48 -20.36 -20.08
C PRO A 289 -15.01 -20.10 -19.80
N ALA A 290 -14.26 -19.58 -20.78
CA ALA A 290 -12.85 -19.25 -20.61
C ALA A 290 -12.62 -18.09 -19.63
N VAL A 291 -13.48 -17.06 -19.68
CA VAL A 291 -13.40 -15.89 -18.80
C VAL A 291 -13.78 -16.27 -17.37
N SER A 292 -14.85 -17.05 -17.21
CA SER A 292 -15.23 -17.60 -15.91
C SER A 292 -14.12 -18.47 -15.33
N TRP A 293 -13.51 -19.33 -16.14
CA TRP A 293 -12.40 -20.17 -15.69
C TRP A 293 -11.18 -19.35 -15.23
N LEU A 294 -10.83 -18.30 -15.98
CA LEU A 294 -9.74 -17.40 -15.62
C LEU A 294 -10.04 -16.62 -14.34
N ALA A 295 -11.29 -16.16 -14.17
CA ALA A 295 -11.74 -15.51 -12.94
C ALA A 295 -11.61 -16.45 -11.73
N ASP A 296 -12.00 -17.72 -11.86
CA ASP A 296 -11.81 -18.71 -10.79
C ASP A 296 -10.33 -19.00 -10.48
N ALA A 297 -9.48 -18.99 -11.52
CA ALA A 297 -8.04 -19.21 -11.36
C ALA A 297 -7.35 -18.05 -10.63
N SER A 298 -7.89 -16.83 -10.75
CA SER A 298 -7.26 -15.60 -10.25
C SER A 298 -6.95 -15.64 -8.76
N TYR A 299 -7.81 -16.27 -7.94
CA TYR A 299 -7.60 -16.38 -6.50
C TYR A 299 -6.37 -17.24 -6.17
N TRP A 300 -6.22 -18.39 -6.84
CA TRP A 300 -5.03 -19.24 -6.68
C TRP A 300 -3.77 -18.55 -7.19
N MET A 301 -3.87 -17.88 -8.35
CA MET A 301 -2.76 -17.11 -8.90
C MET A 301 -2.30 -16.04 -7.90
N TYR A 302 -3.23 -15.30 -7.30
CA TYR A 302 -2.93 -14.31 -6.27
C TYR A 302 -2.18 -14.91 -5.07
N LEU A 303 -2.58 -16.08 -4.58
CA LEU A 303 -1.91 -16.72 -3.43
C LEU A 303 -0.48 -17.19 -3.70
N VAL A 304 -0.19 -17.68 -4.91
CA VAL A 304 1.04 -18.46 -5.18
C VAL A 304 2.02 -17.76 -6.14
N HIS A 305 1.62 -16.66 -6.77
CA HIS A 305 2.48 -16.00 -7.75
C HIS A 305 3.77 -15.44 -7.15
N VAL A 306 3.75 -14.87 -5.93
CA VAL A 306 4.90 -14.12 -5.38
C VAL A 306 6.18 -14.97 -5.33
N PRO A 307 6.20 -16.19 -4.73
CA PRO A 307 7.40 -17.03 -4.75
C PRO A 307 7.91 -17.35 -6.16
N LEU A 308 7.00 -17.65 -7.10
CA LEU A 308 7.37 -17.98 -8.48
C LEU A 308 7.95 -16.77 -9.21
N VAL A 309 7.38 -15.58 -9.01
CA VAL A 309 7.89 -14.33 -9.56
C VAL A 309 9.27 -14.02 -8.99
N ILE A 310 9.49 -14.19 -7.67
CA ILE A 310 10.80 -13.98 -7.04
C ILE A 310 11.85 -14.91 -7.64
N VAL A 311 11.55 -16.21 -7.74
CA VAL A 311 12.47 -17.19 -8.35
C VAL A 311 12.76 -16.82 -9.81
N ALA A 312 11.74 -16.50 -10.60
CA ALA A 312 11.92 -16.08 -11.99
C ALA A 312 12.78 -14.81 -12.10
N GLN A 313 12.58 -13.83 -11.23
CA GLN A 313 13.39 -12.61 -11.16
C GLN A 313 14.85 -12.90 -10.86
N LEU A 314 15.13 -13.79 -9.90
CA LEU A 314 16.51 -14.19 -9.56
C LEU A 314 17.20 -14.87 -10.75
N LEU A 315 16.47 -15.70 -11.49
CA LEU A 315 16.99 -16.41 -12.67
C LEU A 315 17.32 -15.47 -13.84
N VAL A 316 16.48 -14.46 -14.10
CA VAL A 316 16.68 -13.50 -15.21
C VAL A 316 17.54 -12.30 -14.83
N ARG A 317 17.85 -12.12 -13.53
CA ARG A 317 18.68 -11.02 -13.02
C ARG A 317 19.99 -10.85 -13.80
N PRO A 318 20.82 -11.89 -14.02
CA PRO A 318 22.11 -11.74 -14.69
C PRO A 318 22.01 -11.52 -16.20
N TRP A 319 20.83 -11.65 -16.82
CA TRP A 319 20.71 -11.57 -18.27
C TRP A 319 21.00 -10.14 -18.76
N PRO A 320 21.72 -9.96 -19.88
CA PRO A 320 22.01 -8.65 -20.46
C PRO A 320 20.81 -8.11 -21.29
N LEU A 321 19.59 -8.19 -20.73
CA LEU A 321 18.36 -7.72 -21.38
C LEU A 321 17.75 -6.51 -20.64
N PRO A 322 17.04 -5.62 -21.35
CA PRO A 322 16.28 -4.53 -20.72
C PRO A 322 15.22 -5.05 -19.73
N ALA A 323 14.92 -4.26 -18.71
CA ALA A 323 13.96 -4.62 -17.66
C ALA A 323 12.56 -4.95 -18.21
N GLY A 324 12.08 -4.20 -19.21
CA GLY A 324 10.78 -4.46 -19.85
C GLY A 324 10.71 -5.83 -20.54
N VAL A 325 11.80 -6.27 -21.17
CA VAL A 325 11.88 -7.59 -21.80
C VAL A 325 11.89 -8.68 -20.74
N LYS A 326 12.70 -8.51 -19.67
CA LYS A 326 12.72 -9.44 -18.52
C LYS A 326 11.34 -9.58 -17.90
N PHE A 327 10.62 -8.48 -17.73
CA PHE A 327 9.25 -8.45 -17.22
C PHE A 327 8.30 -9.26 -18.10
N LEU A 328 8.32 -9.07 -19.42
CA LEU A 328 7.50 -9.84 -20.35
C LEU A 328 7.83 -11.34 -20.32
N VAL A 329 9.11 -11.70 -20.21
CA VAL A 329 9.54 -13.10 -20.07
C VAL A 329 8.99 -13.71 -18.77
N ILE A 330 9.08 -13.00 -17.65
CA ILE A 330 8.51 -13.46 -16.37
C ILE A 330 6.99 -13.65 -16.51
N LEU A 331 6.27 -12.69 -17.09
CA LEU A 331 4.82 -12.82 -17.30
C LEU A 331 4.46 -14.02 -18.18
N ALA A 332 5.17 -14.19 -19.29
CA ALA A 332 4.95 -15.27 -20.25
C ALA A 332 5.29 -16.66 -19.70
N THR A 333 6.11 -16.75 -18.64
CA THR A 333 6.52 -18.03 -18.03
C THR A 333 5.72 -18.34 -16.76
N VAL A 334 5.60 -17.38 -15.86
CA VAL A 334 4.93 -17.57 -14.57
C VAL A 334 3.41 -17.70 -14.74
N THR A 335 2.80 -16.93 -15.64
CA THR A 335 1.33 -16.99 -15.83
C THR A 335 0.86 -18.37 -16.30
N PRO A 336 1.43 -18.98 -17.37
CA PRO A 336 1.03 -20.34 -17.76
C PRO A 336 1.32 -21.38 -16.67
N LEU A 337 2.45 -21.26 -15.96
CA LEU A 337 2.78 -22.18 -14.86
C LEU A 337 1.72 -22.13 -13.75
N LEU A 338 1.30 -20.92 -13.36
CA LEU A 338 0.22 -20.73 -12.39
C LEU A 338 -1.11 -21.32 -12.90
N LEU A 339 -1.48 -21.08 -14.15
CA LEU A 339 -2.70 -21.61 -14.75
C LEU A 339 -2.70 -23.15 -14.82
N VAL A 340 -1.56 -23.76 -15.13
CA VAL A 340 -1.36 -25.22 -15.10
C VAL A 340 -1.48 -25.74 -13.67
N SER A 341 -0.84 -25.08 -12.71
CA SER A 341 -0.92 -25.48 -11.29
C SER A 341 -2.35 -25.39 -10.75
N TYR A 342 -3.12 -24.37 -11.14
CA TYR A 342 -4.54 -24.27 -10.79
C TYR A 342 -5.35 -25.42 -11.38
N ARG A 343 -5.15 -25.73 -12.66
CA ARG A 343 -5.89 -26.78 -13.37
C ARG A 343 -5.72 -28.16 -12.72
N PHE A 344 -4.49 -28.54 -12.40
CA PHE A 344 -4.17 -29.89 -11.94
C PHE A 344 -4.09 -30.01 -10.42
N GLY A 345 -3.61 -28.97 -9.73
CA GLY A 345 -3.40 -28.99 -8.28
C GLY A 345 -4.56 -28.44 -7.45
N VAL A 346 -5.48 -27.68 -8.05
CA VAL A 346 -6.51 -26.95 -7.28
C VAL A 346 -7.91 -27.27 -7.74
N ARG A 347 -8.26 -27.01 -9.01
CA ARG A 347 -9.65 -26.93 -9.50
C ARG A 347 -10.57 -28.09 -9.11
N TYR A 348 -10.05 -29.32 -9.10
CA TYR A 348 -10.82 -30.54 -8.80
C TYR A 348 -10.37 -31.21 -7.50
N THR A 349 -9.77 -30.46 -6.58
CA THR A 349 -9.26 -30.95 -5.29
C THR A 349 -10.05 -30.35 -4.14
N ALA A 350 -9.77 -30.79 -2.91
CA ALA A 350 -10.30 -30.17 -1.70
C ALA A 350 -9.98 -28.66 -1.63
N ILE A 351 -8.80 -28.25 -2.12
CA ILE A 351 -8.41 -26.84 -2.19
C ILE A 351 -9.34 -26.09 -3.14
N GLY A 352 -9.62 -26.64 -4.33
CA GLY A 352 -10.58 -26.04 -5.27
C GLY A 352 -11.97 -25.92 -4.69
N SER A 353 -12.44 -26.95 -3.96
CA SER A 353 -13.73 -26.93 -3.28
C SER A 353 -13.80 -25.87 -2.17
N LEU A 354 -12.71 -25.68 -1.42
CA LEU A 354 -12.62 -24.64 -0.39
C LEU A 354 -12.64 -23.23 -1.01
N LEU A 355 -11.91 -23.04 -2.11
CA LEU A 355 -11.71 -21.72 -2.71
C LEU A 355 -12.88 -21.28 -3.61
N ASN A 356 -13.47 -22.21 -4.38
CA ASN A 356 -14.43 -21.91 -5.43
C ASN A 356 -15.75 -22.70 -5.31
N GLY A 357 -15.94 -23.42 -4.21
CA GLY A 357 -17.06 -24.35 -4.02
C GLY A 357 -16.86 -25.70 -4.74
N PRO A 358 -17.60 -26.74 -4.34
CA PRO A 358 -17.45 -28.09 -4.88
C PRO A 358 -17.81 -28.15 -6.37
N ARG A 359 -16.91 -28.71 -7.18
CA ARG A 359 -17.11 -28.91 -8.63
C ARG A 359 -16.87 -30.38 -8.97
N THR A 360 -17.91 -31.07 -9.45
CA THR A 360 -17.78 -32.47 -9.88
C THR A 360 -17.32 -32.55 -11.33
N PHE A 361 -16.42 -33.49 -11.61
CA PHE A 361 -15.86 -33.71 -12.96
C PHE A 361 -16.94 -34.07 -14.01
N SER A 362 -18.07 -34.63 -13.56
CA SER A 362 -19.19 -35.08 -14.41
C SER A 362 -19.98 -33.94 -15.05
N ALA A 363 -20.13 -32.78 -14.40
CA ALA A 363 -20.94 -31.67 -14.90
C ALA A 363 -20.31 -30.98 -16.13
N ALA A 364 -18.98 -31.05 -16.29
CA ALA A 364 -18.26 -30.41 -17.40
C ALA A 364 -18.40 -31.15 -18.74
N ARG A 365 -18.89 -32.40 -18.75
CA ARG A 365 -19.12 -33.18 -19.98
C ARG A 365 -20.50 -32.90 -20.60
N GLN A 366 -21.44 -32.35 -19.83
CA GLN A 366 -22.78 -31.96 -20.30
C GLN A 366 -22.83 -30.52 -20.86
N SER A 367 -21.83 -29.69 -20.58
CA SER A 367 -21.76 -28.29 -21.01
C SER A 367 -20.73 -28.05 -22.13
N ARG A 368 -20.29 -29.10 -22.84
CA ARG A 368 -19.35 -29.01 -23.97
C ARG A 368 -20.06 -29.21 -25.29
#